data_AF-A0A7C8YXZ6-F1
#
_entry.id   AF-A0A7C8YXZ6-F1
#
_cell.length_a   1.000
_cell.length_b   1.000
_cell.length_c   1.000
_cell.angle_alpha   90.00
_cell.angle_beta   90.00
_cell.angle_gamma   90.00
#
_symmetry.space_group_name_H-M   'P 1'
#
loop_
_entity.id
_entity.type
_entity.pdbx_description
1 polymer ?
#
loop_
_entity_poly.entity_id
_entity_poly.type
_entity_poly.pdbx_seq_one_letter_code
_entity_poly.pdbx_strand_id
1 'polypeptide(L)'
;ENGTLPQYELAQEGIKQAHLAGDKFKKELEDANIPFERVRICYSPFARTAHTARVVASVLGLPFEGDQCKVVDDLRERYFGPSYELESHDRYPEIWALDEKNPFECPEGGESAADVVS
;
A
#
# COMPACT_ATOMS: atom_id res chain seq x y z
N GLU A 1 -3.17 -4.49 16.14
CA GLU A 1 -2.87 -3.54 15.05
C GLU A 1 -4.05 -3.42 14.12
N ASN A 2 -4.45 -2.20 13.80
CA ASN A 2 -5.49 -1.97 12.82
C ASN A 2 -4.96 -2.38 11.44
N GLY A 3 -5.70 -3.18 10.69
CA GLY A 3 -5.41 -3.45 9.28
C GLY A 3 -4.42 -4.58 8.95
N THR A 4 -3.85 -5.30 9.92
CA THR A 4 -2.92 -6.44 9.66
C THR A 4 -3.59 -7.82 9.68
N LEU A 5 -4.80 -7.93 10.23
CA LEU A 5 -5.54 -9.19 10.29
C LEU A 5 -6.14 -9.58 8.92
N PRO A 6 -6.33 -10.90 8.66
CA PRO A 6 -6.88 -11.40 7.39
C PRO A 6 -8.26 -10.82 7.02
N GLN A 7 -9.08 -10.44 7.99
CA GLN A 7 -10.39 -9.81 7.75
C GLN A 7 -10.30 -8.43 7.08
N TYR A 8 -9.12 -7.80 7.05
CA TYR A 8 -8.85 -6.53 6.39
C TYR A 8 -8.20 -6.72 5.01
N GLU A 9 -8.17 -7.94 4.49
CA GLU A 9 -7.82 -8.21 3.11
C GLU A 9 -8.82 -7.56 2.13
N LEU A 10 -8.45 -7.53 0.86
CA LEU A 10 -9.28 -6.96 -0.20
C LEU A 10 -10.67 -7.61 -0.27
N ALA A 11 -11.68 -6.77 -0.55
CA ALA A 11 -12.97 -7.24 -1.01
C ALA A 11 -12.85 -7.89 -2.41
N GLN A 12 -13.89 -8.62 -2.83
CA GLN A 12 -13.88 -9.36 -4.10
C GLN A 12 -13.59 -8.49 -5.32
N GLU A 13 -14.12 -7.27 -5.37
CA GLU A 13 -13.82 -6.31 -6.45
C GLU A 13 -12.37 -5.82 -6.39
N GLY A 14 -11.81 -5.65 -5.20
CA GLY A 14 -10.40 -5.32 -5.01
C GLY A 14 -9.47 -6.42 -5.54
N ILE A 15 -9.83 -7.69 -5.34
CA ILE A 15 -9.08 -8.83 -5.90
C ILE A 15 -9.09 -8.79 -7.43
N LYS A 16 -10.26 -8.56 -8.04
CA LYS A 16 -10.38 -8.43 -9.50
C LYS A 16 -9.53 -7.27 -10.03
N GLN A 17 -9.56 -6.13 -9.35
CA GLN A 17 -8.75 -4.97 -9.70
C GLN A 17 -7.25 -5.26 -9.60
N ALA A 18 -6.80 -5.92 -8.53
CA ALA A 18 -5.40 -6.33 -8.36
C ALA A 18 -4.94 -7.30 -9.46
N HIS A 19 -5.81 -8.23 -9.87
CA HIS A 19 -5.52 -9.15 -10.97
C HIS A 19 -5.36 -8.39 -12.30
N LEU A 20 -6.30 -7.51 -12.63
CA LEU A 20 -6.24 -6.70 -13.85
C LEU A 20 -5.00 -5.78 -13.88
N ALA A 21 -4.64 -5.21 -12.73
CA ALA A 21 -3.41 -4.43 -12.59
C ALA A 21 -2.17 -5.31 -12.81
N GLY A 22 -2.16 -6.53 -12.26
CA GLY A 22 -1.11 -7.52 -12.50
C GLY A 22 -0.98 -7.90 -13.97
N ASP A 23 -2.09 -8.16 -14.68
CA ASP A 23 -2.09 -8.49 -16.11
C ASP A 23 -1.53 -7.35 -16.95
N LYS A 24 -1.92 -6.12 -16.63
CA LYS A 24 -1.41 -4.92 -17.29
C LYS A 24 0.10 -4.77 -17.06
N PHE A 25 0.55 -4.90 -15.81
CA PHE A 25 1.97 -4.79 -15.47
C PHE A 25 2.80 -5.88 -16.13
N LYS A 26 2.30 -7.12 -16.18
CA LYS A 26 2.92 -8.22 -16.92
C LYS A 26 3.16 -7.85 -18.38
N LYS A 27 2.13 -7.31 -19.04
CA LYS A 27 2.23 -6.85 -20.42
C LYS A 27 3.29 -5.74 -20.58
N GLU A 28 3.33 -4.78 -19.67
CA GLU A 28 4.33 -3.70 -19.70
C GLU A 28 5.77 -4.23 -19.54
N LEU A 29 5.98 -5.24 -18.70
CA LEU A 29 7.28 -5.91 -18.54
C LEU A 29 7.68 -6.67 -19.80
N GLU A 30 6.75 -7.40 -20.41
CA GLU A 30 6.97 -8.13 -21.67
C GLU A 30 7.31 -7.16 -22.82
N ASP A 31 6.52 -6.10 -22.99
CA ASP A 31 6.73 -5.08 -24.03
C ASP A 31 8.09 -4.37 -23.83
N ALA A 32 8.55 -4.22 -22.58
CA ALA A 32 9.86 -3.65 -22.24
C ALA A 32 11.02 -4.66 -22.23
N ASN A 33 10.77 -5.95 -22.51
CA ASN A 33 11.74 -7.04 -22.40
C ASN A 33 12.44 -7.12 -21.02
N ILE A 34 11.69 -6.88 -19.94
CA ILE A 34 12.18 -6.98 -18.57
C ILE A 34 11.89 -8.39 -18.04
N PRO A 35 12.92 -9.19 -17.71
CA PRO A 35 12.74 -10.52 -17.12
C PRO A 35 12.05 -10.44 -15.75
N PHE A 36 11.10 -11.33 -15.48
CA PHE A 36 10.33 -11.33 -14.24
C PHE A 36 11.21 -11.64 -13.01
N GLU A 37 12.33 -12.34 -13.19
CA GLU A 37 13.31 -12.62 -12.12
C GLU A 37 13.97 -11.35 -11.58
N ARG A 38 13.95 -10.26 -12.36
CA ARG A 38 14.44 -8.94 -11.94
C ARG A 38 13.40 -8.10 -11.21
N VAL A 39 12.15 -8.55 -11.18
CA VAL A 39 11.06 -7.86 -10.49
C VAL A 39 11.13 -8.16 -8.99
N ARG A 40 10.88 -7.13 -8.20
CA ARG A 40 10.71 -7.20 -6.74
C ARG A 40 9.41 -6.49 -6.38
N ILE A 41 8.60 -7.14 -5.54
CA ILE A 41 7.34 -6.60 -5.03
C ILE A 41 7.56 -6.23 -3.57
N CYS A 42 7.71 -4.94 -3.29
CA CYS A 42 7.76 -4.42 -1.93
C CYS A 42 6.36 -3.98 -1.51
N TYR A 43 5.90 -4.37 -0.32
CA TYR A 43 4.55 -4.08 0.15
C TYR A 43 4.51 -3.71 1.63
N SER A 44 3.53 -2.89 2.00
CA SER A 44 3.23 -2.53 3.40
C SER A 44 2.78 -3.74 4.22
N PRO A 45 3.05 -3.77 5.53
CA PRO A 45 2.61 -4.84 6.43
C PRO A 45 1.08 -4.99 6.56
N PHE A 46 0.27 -4.08 6.01
CA PHE A 46 -1.18 -4.21 6.06
C PHE A 46 -1.72 -5.36 5.19
N ALA A 47 -2.79 -6.00 5.67
CA ALA A 47 -3.39 -7.17 5.03
C ALA A 47 -3.86 -6.87 3.60
N ARG A 48 -4.45 -5.68 3.38
CA ARG A 48 -4.88 -5.23 2.05
C ARG A 48 -3.72 -5.14 1.05
N THR A 49 -2.57 -4.60 1.45
CA THR A 49 -1.39 -4.46 0.58
C THR A 49 -0.68 -5.79 0.39
N ALA A 50 -0.57 -6.61 1.45
CA ALA A 50 -0.06 -7.97 1.36
C ALA A 50 -0.91 -8.85 0.42
N HIS A 51 -2.24 -8.74 0.47
CA HIS A 51 -3.12 -9.48 -0.44
C HIS A 51 -3.00 -8.98 -1.88
N THR A 52 -2.94 -7.65 -2.12
CA THR A 52 -2.65 -7.10 -3.46
C THR A 52 -1.34 -7.65 -4.01
N ALA A 53 -0.26 -7.62 -3.22
CA ALA A 53 1.04 -8.13 -3.61
C ALA A 53 1.00 -9.61 -3.96
N ARG A 54 0.28 -10.42 -3.18
CA ARG A 54 0.09 -11.86 -3.41
C ARG A 54 -0.64 -12.14 -4.73
N VAL A 55 -1.70 -11.37 -5.04
CA VAL A 55 -2.43 -11.49 -6.30
C VAL A 55 -1.52 -11.16 -7.48
N VAL A 56 -0.80 -10.03 -7.42
CA VAL A 56 0.12 -9.61 -8.50
C VAL A 56 1.27 -10.61 -8.66
N ALA A 57 1.86 -11.10 -7.57
CA ALA A 57 2.90 -12.14 -7.61
C ALA A 57 2.40 -13.40 -8.33
N SER A 58 1.16 -13.83 -8.05
CA SER A 58 0.55 -14.98 -8.72
C SER A 58 0.39 -14.75 -10.23
N VAL A 59 0.01 -13.55 -10.68
CA VAL A 59 -0.12 -13.23 -12.10
C VAL A 59 1.23 -13.29 -12.83
N LEU A 60 2.28 -12.81 -12.17
CA LEU A 60 3.65 -12.83 -12.69
C LEU A 60 4.34 -14.19 -12.54
N GLY A 61 3.74 -15.15 -11.83
CA GLY A 61 4.34 -16.46 -11.54
C GLY A 61 5.51 -16.38 -10.57
N LEU A 62 5.55 -15.35 -9.71
CA LEU A 62 6.61 -15.14 -8.73
C LEU A 62 6.29 -15.85 -7.40
N PRO A 63 7.30 -16.41 -6.72
CA PRO A 63 7.13 -16.89 -5.35
C PRO A 63 6.84 -15.70 -4.43
N PHE A 64 5.78 -15.83 -3.63
CA PHE A 64 5.44 -14.83 -2.62
C PHE A 64 6.33 -14.92 -1.38
N GLU A 65 6.78 -16.14 -1.04
CA GLU A 65 7.77 -16.34 0.01
C GLU A 65 9.18 -16.22 -0.57
N GLY A 66 10.05 -15.46 0.09
CA GLY A 66 11.46 -15.30 -0.28
C GLY A 66 11.82 -13.88 -0.76
N ASP A 67 12.93 -13.74 -1.48
CA ASP A 67 13.52 -12.42 -1.76
C ASP A 67 12.77 -11.60 -2.81
N GLN A 68 11.83 -12.19 -3.55
CA GLN A 68 11.11 -11.49 -4.62
C GLN A 68 9.94 -10.65 -4.12
N CYS A 69 9.31 -11.04 -3.02
CA CYS A 69 8.23 -10.28 -2.41
C CYS A 69 8.64 -9.96 -0.97
N LYS A 70 8.73 -8.68 -0.63
CA LYS A 70 9.27 -8.24 0.66
C LYS A 70 8.33 -7.29 1.36
N VAL A 71 8.01 -7.60 2.61
CA VAL A 71 7.35 -6.63 3.49
C VAL A 71 8.34 -5.53 3.86
N VAL A 72 7.88 -4.28 3.76
CA VAL A 72 8.65 -3.09 4.14
C VAL A 72 7.76 -2.25 5.04
N ASP A 73 8.10 -2.17 6.32
CA ASP A 73 7.27 -1.50 7.33
C ASP A 73 7.09 -0.01 7.04
N ASP A 74 8.12 0.62 6.46
CA ASP A 74 8.13 2.04 6.07
C ASP A 74 7.16 2.36 4.91
N LEU A 75 6.61 1.33 4.22
CA LEU A 75 5.56 1.53 3.21
C LEU A 75 4.16 1.63 3.80
N ARG A 76 4.00 1.56 5.13
CA ARG A 76 2.69 1.71 5.78
C ARG A 76 2.04 3.06 5.46
N GLU A 77 0.72 3.05 5.48
CA GLU A 77 -0.06 4.29 5.37
C GLU A 77 0.30 5.24 6.53
N ARG A 78 0.21 6.54 6.24
CA ARG A 78 0.35 7.59 7.25
C ARG A 78 -0.64 7.36 8.39
N TYR A 79 -0.14 7.45 9.62
CA TYR A 79 -0.98 7.43 10.81
C TYR A 79 -1.48 8.85 11.10
N PHE A 80 -2.79 9.09 10.98
CA PHE A 80 -3.35 10.44 11.19
C PHE A 80 -3.64 10.77 12.66
N GLY A 81 -3.40 9.82 13.56
CA GLY A 81 -3.63 9.99 15.00
C GLY A 81 -5.03 9.54 15.43
N PRO A 82 -5.23 9.27 16.74
CA PRO A 82 -6.44 8.64 17.27
C PRO A 82 -7.73 9.38 16.95
N SER A 83 -7.67 10.70 16.77
CA SER A 83 -8.83 11.52 16.44
C SER A 83 -9.31 11.35 15.00
N TYR A 84 -8.50 10.79 14.10
CA TYR A 84 -8.80 10.67 12.67
C TYR A 84 -8.87 9.23 12.16
N GLU A 85 -8.24 8.29 12.87
CA GLU A 85 -8.26 6.88 12.50
C GLU A 85 -9.67 6.28 12.62
N LEU A 86 -10.05 5.48 11.62
CA LEU A 86 -11.37 4.83 11.51
C LEU A 86 -12.57 5.79 11.39
N GLU A 87 -12.32 7.08 11.22
CA GLU A 87 -13.34 8.09 10.95
C GLU A 87 -13.67 8.18 9.45
N SER A 88 -14.76 8.88 9.11
CA SER A 88 -15.15 9.14 7.73
C SER A 88 -14.08 9.95 6.98
N HIS A 89 -13.94 9.67 5.68
CA HIS A 89 -13.10 10.47 4.77
C HIS A 89 -13.52 11.95 4.71
N ASP A 90 -14.71 12.31 5.20
CA ASP A 90 -15.18 13.69 5.30
C ASP A 90 -14.28 14.57 6.18
N ARG A 91 -13.42 13.96 7.01
CA ARG A 91 -12.43 14.66 7.84
C ARG A 91 -11.10 14.92 7.14
N TYR A 92 -10.85 14.32 5.98
CA TYR A 92 -9.60 14.55 5.22
C TYR A 92 -9.32 16.02 4.88
N PRO A 93 -10.31 16.88 4.58
CA PRO A 93 -10.06 18.30 4.38
C PRO A 93 -9.37 18.98 5.57
N GLU A 94 -9.59 18.53 6.81
CA GLU A 94 -8.89 19.07 7.99
C GLU A 94 -7.39 18.74 7.95
N ILE A 95 -7.04 17.50 7.62
CA ILE A 95 -5.65 17.04 7.48
C ILE A 95 -4.96 17.76 6.31
N TRP A 96 -5.64 17.88 5.17
CA TRP A 96 -5.06 18.57 4.01
C TRP A 96 -4.81 20.06 4.28
N ALA A 97 -5.71 20.74 5.01
CA ALA A 97 -5.50 22.12 5.42
C ALA A 97 -4.29 22.26 6.37
N LEU A 98 -4.05 21.27 7.23
CA LEU A 98 -2.87 21.21 8.08
C LEU A 98 -1.59 21.05 7.25
N ASP A 99 -1.59 20.09 6.33
CA ASP A 99 -0.45 19.79 5.46
C ASP A 99 -0.10 20.97 4.54
N GLU A 100 -1.11 21.63 3.96
CA GLU A 100 -0.94 22.82 3.09
C GLU A 100 -0.33 23.99 3.85
N LYS A 101 -0.73 24.18 5.12
CA LYS A 101 -0.19 25.23 5.98
C LYS A 101 1.26 24.94 6.37
N ASN A 102 1.57 23.71 6.77
CA ASN A 102 2.92 23.31 7.17
C ASN A 102 3.08 21.77 7.11
N PRO A 103 3.92 21.23 6.20
CA PRO A 103 4.09 19.79 6.05
C PRO A 103 4.80 19.12 7.23
N PHE A 104 5.39 19.89 8.16
CA PHE A 104 6.00 19.40 9.39
C PHE A 104 5.06 19.44 10.61
N GLU A 105 3.83 19.94 10.44
CA GLU A 105 2.85 19.97 11.52
C GLU A 105 2.15 18.61 11.65
N CYS A 106 2.20 18.01 12.84
CA CYS A 106 1.56 16.73 13.11
C CYS A 106 0.12 16.95 13.61
N PRO A 107 -0.86 16.14 13.15
CA PRO A 107 -2.13 16.02 13.85
C PRO A 107 -1.91 15.41 15.25
N GLU A 108 -2.87 15.57 16.15
CA GLU A 108 -2.73 15.07 17.54
C GLU A 108 -2.40 13.58 17.57
N GLY A 109 -1.19 13.25 18.05
CA GLY A 109 -0.70 11.87 18.15
C GLY A 109 -0.41 11.18 16.81
N GLY A 110 -0.57 11.85 15.68
CA GLY A 110 -0.29 11.32 14.35
C GLY A 110 1.02 11.83 13.75
N GLU A 111 1.23 11.50 12.48
CA GLU A 111 2.42 11.83 11.71
C GLU A 111 2.20 13.06 10.83
N SER A 112 3.24 13.87 10.64
CA SER A 112 3.24 14.95 9.65
C SER A 112 3.39 14.41 8.23
N ALA A 113 3.14 15.25 7.22
CA ALA A 113 3.40 14.87 5.84
C ALA A 113 4.91 14.62 5.60
N ALA A 114 5.78 15.36 6.30
CA ALA A 114 7.23 15.22 6.20
C ALA A 114 7.75 13.90 6.79
N ASP A 115 7.11 13.36 7.82
CA ASP A 115 7.52 12.10 8.47
C ASP A 115 7.36 10.88 7.55
N VAL A 116 6.46 10.96 6.56
CA VAL A 116 6.12 9.84 5.66
C VAL A 116 6.96 9.84 4.36
N VAL A 117 7.72 10.90 4.10
CA VAL A 117 8.53 11.04 2.85
C VAL A 117 9.92 10.40 2.99
N SER A 118 10.35 10.05 4.21
CA SER A 118 11.73 9.62 4.52
C SER A 118 12.02 8.15 4.22
#